data_AF-A0A914WYH0-F1
#
_entry.id   AF-A0A914WYH0-F1
#
_cell.length_a   1.000
_cell.length_b   1.000
_cell.length_c   1.000
_cell.angle_alpha   90.00
_cell.angle_beta   90.00
_cell.angle_gamma   90.00
#
_symmetry.space_group_name_H-M   'P 1'
#
loop_
_entity.id
_entity.type
_entity.pdbx_description
1 polymer ?
#
loop_
_entity_poly.entity_id
_entity_poly.type
_entity_poly.pdbx_seq_one_letter_code
_entity_poly.pdbx_strand_id
1 'polypeptide(L)'
;MTKIFPRKPPKPCKGILCLNVSSRSVSKRSNDSLSCSRYRLKLHFACEGIAIESEIIPASKGAHECLRCKRADGLHCVVDVAKMNAEKAQKALDEQLEKQSEMECRLALVKDIVINKNGPYSQRLAQALEELGVEVQAYHSCTFVGNHMHKMLQGDGPSRLAGALDDDSEDKAKFERLFTSLGRVQSCFKASLLNEDEIAELEQSCEQFACDVKELLLDESVTPKIHFLVAHLPTFARRYNTLDLLSEQSLESLHAKVNRLEQQFATSRVDKI
;
A
#
# COMPACT_ATOMS: atom_id res chain seq x y z
N MET A 1 -10.90 -25.53 43.86
CA MET A 1 -11.11 -26.65 42.92
C MET A 1 -12.58 -26.70 42.53
N THR A 2 -12.92 -26.06 41.41
CA THR A 2 -14.28 -25.98 40.86
C THR A 2 -14.64 -27.29 40.18
N LYS A 3 -15.70 -27.95 40.67
CA LYS A 3 -16.24 -29.18 40.06
C LYS A 3 -16.80 -28.83 38.67
N ILE A 4 -16.11 -29.28 37.62
CA ILE A 4 -16.60 -29.24 36.25
C ILE A 4 -17.70 -30.30 36.15
N PHE A 5 -18.96 -29.87 36.04
CA PHE A 5 -20.07 -30.77 35.73
C PHE A 5 -19.83 -31.44 34.36
N PRO A 6 -19.99 -32.76 34.21
CA PRO A 6 -19.91 -33.39 32.91
C PRO A 6 -21.09 -32.92 32.06
N ARG A 7 -20.80 -32.16 30.99
CA ARG A 7 -21.81 -31.83 29.96
C ARG A 7 -22.35 -33.15 29.40
N LYS A 8 -23.68 -33.35 29.44
CA LYS A 8 -24.35 -34.51 28.82
C LYS A 8 -23.84 -34.69 27.39
N PRO A 9 -23.57 -35.93 26.93
CA PRO A 9 -23.13 -36.18 25.56
C PRO A 9 -24.18 -35.64 24.57
N PRO A 10 -23.76 -35.03 23.44
CA PRO A 10 -24.69 -34.56 22.44
C PRO A 10 -25.52 -35.74 21.90
N LYS A 11 -26.85 -35.59 21.86
CA LYS A 11 -27.73 -36.61 21.27
C LYS A 11 -27.28 -36.92 19.83
N PRO A 12 -27.16 -38.21 19.44
CA PRO A 12 -26.70 -38.58 18.11
C PRO A 12 -27.70 -38.14 17.04
N CYS A 13 -27.20 -37.69 15.89
CA CYS A 13 -28.02 -37.35 14.74
C CYS A 13 -28.83 -38.58 14.28
N LYS A 14 -30.13 -38.37 14.01
CA LYS A 14 -31.05 -39.41 13.55
C LYS A 14 -31.41 -39.30 12.06
N GLY A 15 -30.59 -38.56 11.30
CA GLY A 15 -30.75 -38.41 9.85
C GLY A 15 -30.55 -39.75 9.14
N ILE A 16 -31.29 -39.96 8.05
CA ILE A 16 -31.28 -41.20 7.27
C ILE A 16 -29.89 -41.47 6.69
N LEU A 17 -29.16 -40.42 6.30
CA LEU A 17 -27.84 -40.47 5.67
C LEU A 17 -26.79 -39.76 6.54
N CYS A 18 -26.82 -39.97 7.85
CA CYS A 18 -25.85 -39.32 8.73
C CYS A 18 -24.41 -39.82 8.45
N LEU A 19 -23.55 -38.93 7.95
CA LEU A 19 -22.14 -39.24 7.67
C LEU A 19 -21.28 -39.39 8.94
N ASN A 20 -21.82 -39.02 10.11
CA ASN A 20 -21.13 -39.07 11.41
C ASN A 20 -21.55 -40.27 12.29
N VAL A 21 -22.07 -41.36 11.69
CA VAL A 21 -22.60 -42.52 12.44
C VAL A 21 -21.49 -43.33 13.15
N SER A 22 -20.22 -43.18 12.77
CA SER A 22 -19.13 -44.09 13.17
C SER A 22 -17.90 -43.46 13.84
N SER A 23 -17.80 -42.14 14.06
CA SER A 23 -16.63 -41.55 14.73
C SER A 23 -16.80 -41.47 16.25
N ARG A 24 -16.15 -42.38 16.99
CA ARG A 24 -15.95 -42.29 18.45
C ARG A 24 -15.09 -41.09 18.87
N SER A 25 -14.45 -40.40 17.93
CA SER A 25 -13.72 -39.16 18.14
C SER A 25 -14.58 -37.97 17.68
N VAL A 26 -15.39 -37.44 18.59
CA VAL A 26 -16.01 -36.12 18.44
C VAL A 26 -14.90 -35.08 18.57
N SER A 27 -14.08 -34.92 17.52
CA SER A 27 -13.33 -33.69 17.35
C SER A 27 -14.35 -32.61 17.01
N LYS A 28 -14.29 -31.55 17.81
CA LYS A 28 -15.12 -30.34 17.80
C LYS A 28 -15.19 -29.69 16.40
N ARG A 29 -15.96 -30.24 15.47
CA ARG A 29 -16.66 -29.41 14.50
C ARG A 29 -18.02 -29.09 15.10
N SER A 30 -18.03 -27.95 15.80
CA SER A 30 -19.22 -27.15 16.03
C SER A 30 -20.15 -27.24 14.82
N ASN A 31 -21.38 -27.66 15.07
CA ASN A 31 -22.56 -26.79 15.01
C ASN A 31 -22.88 -26.52 13.54
N ASP A 32 -23.94 -27.09 12.99
CA ASP A 32 -25.27 -26.77 13.46
C ASP A 32 -26.16 -28.02 13.55
N SER A 33 -27.07 -28.01 14.52
CA SER A 33 -28.08 -29.06 14.67
C SER A 33 -29.47 -28.45 14.65
N LEU A 34 -30.34 -28.99 13.82
CA LEU A 34 -31.74 -28.61 13.76
C LEU A 34 -32.59 -29.70 14.44
N SER A 35 -33.78 -29.30 14.88
CA SER A 35 -34.76 -30.22 15.46
C SER A 35 -35.98 -30.27 14.57
N CYS A 36 -36.39 -31.48 14.18
CA CYS A 36 -37.62 -31.64 13.43
C CYS A 36 -38.84 -31.31 14.30
N SER A 37 -39.73 -30.44 13.82
CA SER A 37 -40.96 -30.03 14.51
C SER A 37 -41.91 -31.21 14.81
N ARG A 38 -41.99 -32.18 13.90
CA ARG A 38 -42.95 -33.30 13.95
C ARG A 38 -42.46 -34.52 14.74
N TYR A 39 -41.25 -35.02 14.46
CA TYR A 39 -40.69 -36.19 15.14
C TYR A 39 -39.71 -35.85 16.28
N ARG A 40 -39.42 -34.56 16.50
CA ARG A 40 -38.45 -34.08 17.51
C ARG A 40 -37.07 -34.75 17.41
N LEU A 41 -36.71 -35.14 16.18
CA LEU A 41 -35.40 -35.72 15.87
C LEU A 41 -34.35 -34.62 15.82
N LYS A 42 -33.19 -34.90 16.41
CA LYS A 42 -32.01 -34.04 16.28
C LYS A 42 -31.25 -34.44 15.03
N LEU A 43 -31.00 -33.48 14.16
CA LEU A 43 -30.44 -33.67 12.82
C LEU A 43 -29.33 -32.66 12.59
N HIS A 44 -28.32 -32.99 11.80
CA HIS A 44 -27.38 -31.99 11.30
C HIS A 44 -27.99 -31.31 10.08
N PHE A 45 -27.72 -30.02 9.87
CA PHE A 45 -28.16 -29.29 8.68
C PHE A 45 -27.72 -30.01 7.39
N ALA A 46 -26.45 -30.44 7.35
CA ALA A 46 -25.91 -31.21 6.23
C ALA A 46 -26.64 -32.56 5.98
N CYS A 47 -27.12 -33.24 7.03
CA CYS A 47 -27.88 -34.49 6.89
C CYS A 47 -29.28 -34.28 6.32
N GLU A 48 -29.75 -33.04 6.30
CA GLU A 48 -31.03 -32.60 5.74
C GLU A 48 -30.83 -31.76 4.47
N GLY A 49 -29.62 -31.75 3.90
CA GLY A 49 -29.27 -31.04 2.66
C GLY A 49 -29.03 -29.53 2.80
N ILE A 50 -29.04 -29.00 4.03
CA ILE A 50 -28.82 -27.57 4.26
C ILE A 50 -27.32 -27.33 4.47
N ALA A 51 -26.71 -26.61 3.53
CA ALA A 51 -25.25 -26.40 3.51
C ALA A 51 -24.84 -24.92 3.37
N ILE A 52 -25.79 -24.01 3.13
CA ILE A 52 -25.52 -22.60 2.87
C ILE A 52 -26.00 -21.76 4.05
N GLU A 53 -25.19 -20.80 4.50
CA GLU A 53 -25.44 -19.98 5.70
C GLU A 53 -26.77 -19.21 5.66
N SER A 54 -27.19 -18.77 4.46
CA SER A 54 -28.49 -18.13 4.22
C SER A 54 -29.70 -19.06 4.43
N GLU A 55 -29.51 -20.38 4.36
CA GLU A 55 -30.53 -21.40 4.61
C GLU A 55 -30.47 -21.94 6.05
N ILE A 56 -29.32 -21.82 6.72
CA ILE A 56 -29.13 -22.23 8.12
C ILE A 56 -29.96 -21.34 9.06
N ILE A 57 -29.91 -20.01 8.88
CA ILE A 57 -30.59 -19.05 9.77
C ILE A 57 -32.12 -19.26 9.76
N PRO A 58 -32.82 -19.34 8.61
CA PRO A 58 -34.25 -19.63 8.57
C PRO A 58 -34.61 -21.00 9.15
N ALA A 59 -33.83 -22.04 8.83
CA ALA A 59 -34.09 -23.39 9.32
C ALA A 59 -33.82 -23.56 10.83
N SER A 60 -32.97 -22.72 11.43
CA SER A 60 -32.74 -22.68 12.88
C SER A 60 -33.88 -22.01 13.66
N LYS A 61 -34.59 -21.07 13.04
CA LYS A 61 -35.64 -20.26 13.68
C LYS A 61 -37.07 -20.76 13.40
N GLY A 62 -37.26 -21.52 12.31
CA GLY A 62 -38.57 -22.02 11.86
C GLY A 62 -38.92 -23.45 12.30
N ALA A 63 -40.19 -23.83 12.10
CA ALA A 63 -40.66 -25.20 12.28
C ALA A 63 -40.12 -26.10 11.15
N HIS A 64 -38.91 -26.62 11.31
CA HIS A 64 -38.28 -27.46 10.28
C HIS A 64 -38.93 -28.85 10.21
N GLU A 65 -39.42 -29.23 9.03
CA GLU A 65 -39.83 -30.59 8.71
C GLU A 65 -38.67 -31.35 8.05
N CYS A 66 -38.28 -32.48 8.67
CA CYS A 66 -37.18 -33.28 8.14
C CYS A 66 -37.59 -34.05 6.87
N LEU A 67 -36.60 -34.53 6.12
CA LEU A 67 -36.76 -35.31 4.89
C LEU A 67 -37.66 -36.53 5.09
N ARG A 68 -37.65 -37.13 6.30
CA ARG A 68 -38.56 -38.23 6.66
C ARG A 68 -40.03 -37.78 6.77
N CYS A 69 -40.29 -36.58 7.29
CA CYS A 69 -41.65 -36.01 7.34
C CYS A 69 -42.18 -35.70 5.95
N LYS A 70 -41.28 -35.25 5.07
CA LYS A 70 -41.58 -34.86 3.69
C LYS A 70 -41.81 -36.06 2.76
N ARG A 71 -41.73 -37.30 3.26
CA ARG A 71 -41.83 -38.56 2.49
C ARG A 71 -40.95 -38.57 1.24
N ALA A 72 -39.81 -37.91 1.33
CA ALA A 72 -38.83 -37.96 0.27
C ALA A 72 -38.05 -39.27 0.43
N ASP A 73 -38.01 -40.10 -0.62
CA ASP A 73 -37.11 -41.25 -0.68
C ASP A 73 -35.68 -40.70 -0.51
N GLY A 74 -35.11 -40.93 0.67
CA GLY A 74 -34.05 -40.09 1.24
C GLY A 74 -32.77 -39.95 0.42
N LEU A 75 -32.59 -40.79 -0.60
CA LEU A 75 -31.46 -40.74 -1.52
C LEU A 75 -31.69 -39.75 -2.69
N HIS A 76 -32.90 -39.69 -3.24
CA HIS A 76 -33.20 -38.83 -4.39
C HIS A 76 -33.15 -37.35 -3.98
N CYS A 77 -33.77 -37.01 -2.85
CA CYS A 77 -33.81 -35.63 -2.36
C CYS A 77 -32.45 -35.07 -1.94
N VAL A 78 -31.54 -35.89 -1.38
CA VAL A 78 -30.19 -35.42 -1.03
C VAL A 78 -29.35 -35.21 -2.28
N VAL A 79 -29.50 -36.05 -3.31
CA VAL A 79 -28.83 -35.88 -4.60
C VAL A 79 -29.36 -34.63 -5.33
N ASP A 80 -30.66 -34.39 -5.32
CA ASP A 80 -31.27 -33.23 -5.97
C ASP A 80 -30.88 -31.91 -5.28
N VAL A 81 -30.85 -31.91 -3.94
CA VAL A 81 -30.38 -30.76 -3.16
C VAL A 81 -28.87 -30.54 -3.38
N ALA A 82 -28.07 -31.61 -3.45
CA ALA A 82 -26.65 -31.49 -3.76
C ALA A 82 -26.40 -30.92 -5.17
N LYS A 83 -27.18 -31.35 -6.17
CA LYS A 83 -27.13 -30.79 -7.53
C LYS A 83 -27.51 -29.32 -7.56
N MET A 84 -28.64 -28.96 -6.92
CA MET A 84 -29.09 -27.56 -6.84
C MET A 84 -28.05 -26.68 -6.13
N ASN A 85 -27.42 -27.17 -5.07
CA ASN A 85 -26.36 -26.44 -4.36
C ASN A 85 -25.08 -26.33 -5.19
N ALA A 86 -24.73 -27.36 -5.96
CA ALA A 86 -23.60 -27.33 -6.89
C ALA A 86 -23.84 -26.30 -8.01
N GLU A 87 -25.05 -26.25 -8.58
CA GLU A 87 -25.43 -25.26 -9.60
C GLU A 87 -25.40 -23.83 -9.05
N LYS A 88 -25.91 -23.61 -7.84
CA LYS A 88 -25.82 -22.31 -7.15
C LYS A 88 -24.37 -21.90 -6.89
N ALA A 89 -23.54 -22.83 -6.42
CA ALA A 89 -22.13 -22.58 -6.15
C ALA A 89 -21.36 -22.27 -7.45
N GLN A 90 -21.68 -22.97 -8.55
CA GLN A 90 -21.08 -22.71 -9.85
C GLN A 90 -21.44 -21.30 -10.36
N LYS A 91 -22.73 -20.91 -10.29
CA LYS A 91 -23.13 -19.54 -10.64
C LYS A 91 -22.43 -18.47 -9.81
N ALA A 92 -22.31 -18.69 -8.50
CA ALA A 92 -21.62 -17.74 -7.63
C ALA A 92 -20.12 -17.64 -7.96
N LEU A 93 -19.49 -18.75 -8.36
CA LEU A 93 -18.11 -18.76 -8.81
C LEU A 93 -17.94 -17.99 -10.14
N ASP A 94 -18.85 -18.21 -11.08
CA ASP A 94 -18.84 -17.53 -12.39
C ASP A 94 -19.00 -16.00 -12.20
N GLU A 95 -19.93 -15.56 -11.34
CA GLU A 95 -20.11 -14.13 -10.99
C GLU A 95 -18.86 -13.52 -10.32
N GLN A 96 -18.14 -14.30 -9.50
CA GLN A 96 -16.91 -13.85 -8.87
C GLN A 96 -15.77 -13.72 -9.89
N LEU A 97 -15.66 -14.67 -10.82
CA LEU A 97 -14.68 -14.63 -11.91
C LEU A 97 -14.91 -13.44 -12.84
N GLU A 98 -16.17 -13.13 -13.17
CA GLU A 98 -16.51 -11.93 -13.95
C GLU A 98 -16.08 -10.64 -13.25
N LYS A 99 -16.39 -10.51 -11.95
CA LYS A 99 -15.96 -9.34 -11.15
C LYS A 99 -14.45 -9.23 -11.02
N GLN A 100 -13.76 -10.36 -10.87
CA GLN A 100 -12.30 -10.38 -10.81
C GLN A 100 -11.70 -9.94 -12.14
N SER A 101 -12.21 -10.44 -13.27
CA SER A 101 -11.80 -10.04 -14.61
C SER A 101 -12.01 -8.54 -14.85
N GLU A 102 -13.17 -8.00 -14.47
CA GLU A 102 -13.44 -6.56 -14.55
C GLU A 102 -12.43 -5.74 -13.73
N MET A 103 -12.14 -6.18 -12.51
CA MET A 103 -11.18 -5.52 -11.64
C MET A 103 -9.74 -5.60 -12.18
N GLU A 104 -9.33 -6.74 -12.74
CA GLU A 104 -8.04 -6.90 -13.42
C GLU A 104 -7.93 -5.99 -14.64
N CYS A 105 -9.02 -5.84 -15.41
CA CYS A 105 -9.06 -4.95 -16.57
C CYS A 105 -8.94 -3.47 -16.15
N ARG A 106 -9.63 -3.06 -15.08
CA ARG A 106 -9.51 -1.72 -14.50
C ARG A 106 -8.11 -1.46 -13.94
N LEU A 107 -7.53 -2.45 -13.26
CA LEU A 107 -6.16 -2.39 -12.75
C LEU A 107 -5.16 -2.25 -13.90
N ALA A 108 -5.35 -2.97 -15.01
CA ALA A 108 -4.52 -2.85 -16.21
C ALA A 108 -4.62 -1.45 -16.82
N LEU A 109 -5.81 -0.86 -16.91
CA LEU A 109 -6.00 0.51 -17.39
C LEU A 109 -5.30 1.55 -16.49
N VAL A 110 -5.46 1.43 -15.18
CA VAL A 110 -4.78 2.32 -14.22
C VAL A 110 -3.27 2.14 -14.31
N LYS A 111 -2.79 0.90 -14.39
CA LYS A 111 -1.37 0.61 -14.60
C LYS A 111 -0.87 1.21 -15.90
N ASP A 112 -1.61 1.12 -17.00
CA ASP A 112 -1.23 1.70 -18.28
C ASP A 112 -1.14 3.23 -18.21
N ILE A 113 -2.12 3.89 -17.57
CA ILE A 113 -2.10 5.35 -17.34
C ILE A 113 -0.89 5.75 -16.48
N VAL A 114 -0.61 4.99 -15.42
CA VAL A 114 0.53 5.22 -14.50
C VAL A 114 1.87 4.94 -15.18
N ILE A 115 1.97 3.87 -15.97
CA ILE A 115 3.19 3.45 -16.68
C ILE A 115 3.50 4.38 -17.84
N ASN A 116 2.49 4.76 -18.63
CA ASN A 116 2.65 5.63 -19.79
C ASN A 116 2.77 7.11 -19.44
N LYS A 117 2.69 7.49 -18.15
CA LYS A 117 2.98 8.84 -17.60
C LYS A 117 2.45 10.01 -18.43
N ASN A 118 1.32 9.87 -19.11
CA ASN A 118 0.79 10.86 -20.05
C ASN A 118 -0.50 11.54 -19.56
N GLY A 119 -0.73 11.53 -18.24
CA GLY A 119 -1.84 12.26 -17.63
C GLY A 119 -1.63 13.79 -17.63
N PRO A 120 -2.69 14.58 -17.47
CA PRO A 120 -2.64 16.05 -17.49
C PRO A 120 -1.70 16.63 -16.42
N TYR A 121 -1.63 16.02 -15.22
CA TYR A 121 -0.67 16.42 -14.19
C TYR A 121 0.78 16.18 -14.61
N SER A 122 1.07 15.05 -15.27
CA SER A 122 2.41 14.72 -15.75
C SER A 122 2.87 15.72 -16.80
N GLN A 123 1.98 16.11 -17.72
CA GLN A 123 2.27 17.12 -18.75
C GLN A 123 2.50 18.50 -18.13
N ARG A 124 1.65 18.95 -17.19
CA ARG A 124 1.85 20.23 -16.49
C ARG A 124 3.13 20.24 -15.66
N LEU A 125 3.46 19.13 -14.99
CA LEU A 125 4.71 19.00 -14.25
C LEU A 125 5.93 19.04 -15.18
N ALA A 126 5.86 18.35 -16.33
CA ALA A 126 6.92 18.39 -17.33
C ALA A 126 7.14 19.81 -17.87
N GLN A 127 6.05 20.54 -18.16
CA GLN A 127 6.12 21.94 -18.57
C GLN A 127 6.74 22.82 -17.47
N ALA A 128 6.33 22.66 -16.21
CA ALA A 128 6.91 23.41 -15.09
C ALA A 128 8.41 23.16 -14.94
N LEU A 129 8.86 21.91 -15.13
CA LEU A 129 10.28 21.55 -15.12
C LEU A 129 11.04 22.18 -16.30
N GLU A 130 10.46 22.16 -17.50
CA GLU A 130 11.03 22.79 -18.69
C GLU A 130 11.19 24.31 -18.52
N GLU A 131 10.18 24.99 -17.99
CA GLU A 131 10.23 26.43 -17.69
C GLU A 131 11.31 26.78 -16.66
N LEU A 132 11.56 25.88 -15.70
CA LEU A 132 12.67 26.01 -14.74
C LEU A 132 14.04 25.65 -15.37
N GLY A 133 14.06 25.17 -16.61
CA GLY A 133 15.27 24.68 -17.29
C GLY A 133 15.84 23.43 -16.60
N VAL A 134 14.95 22.54 -16.14
CA VAL A 134 15.27 21.26 -15.50
C VAL A 134 14.96 20.14 -16.46
N GLU A 135 16.01 19.51 -16.98
CA GLU A 135 15.89 18.35 -17.86
C GLU A 135 16.09 17.06 -17.06
N VAL A 136 15.17 16.10 -17.20
CA VAL A 136 15.34 14.79 -16.58
C VAL A 136 16.46 14.06 -17.31
N GLN A 137 17.55 13.73 -16.62
CA GLN A 137 18.69 13.09 -17.28
C GLN A 137 18.35 11.65 -17.65
N ALA A 138 18.40 11.35 -18.95
CA ALA A 138 18.13 10.01 -19.48
C ALA A 138 19.18 8.97 -19.02
N TYR A 139 20.43 9.41 -18.84
CA TYR A 139 21.48 8.62 -18.20
C TYR A 139 21.43 8.87 -16.68
N HIS A 140 21.46 7.79 -15.89
CA HIS A 140 21.23 7.74 -14.42
C HIS A 140 19.76 7.66 -14.00
N SER A 141 19.02 6.68 -14.52
CA SER A 141 17.72 6.27 -13.96
C SER A 141 16.64 7.36 -13.90
N CYS A 142 16.66 8.31 -14.84
CA CYS A 142 15.72 9.44 -14.86
C CYS A 142 15.78 10.28 -13.56
N THR A 143 16.98 10.63 -13.09
CA THR A 143 17.19 11.34 -11.82
C THR A 143 17.52 12.83 -12.02
N PHE A 144 17.34 13.60 -10.94
CA PHE A 144 17.70 15.01 -10.86
C PHE A 144 19.08 15.16 -10.21
N VAL A 145 19.91 16.06 -10.75
CA VAL A 145 21.22 16.41 -10.16
C VAL A 145 21.09 17.63 -9.25
N GLY A 146 22.14 17.95 -8.47
CA GLY A 146 22.12 19.05 -7.49
C GLY A 146 21.67 20.41 -8.07
N ASN A 147 22.10 20.75 -9.28
CA ASN A 147 21.67 21.98 -9.96
C ASN A 147 20.18 21.99 -10.30
N HIS A 148 19.61 20.84 -10.66
CA HIS A 148 18.17 20.72 -10.91
C HIS A 148 17.39 20.93 -9.61
N MET A 149 17.84 20.31 -8.51
CA MET A 149 17.23 20.52 -7.20
C MET A 149 17.29 21.98 -6.76
N HIS A 150 18.42 22.66 -6.99
CA HIS A 150 18.54 24.09 -6.69
C HIS A 150 17.51 24.94 -7.46
N LYS A 151 17.34 24.70 -8.76
CA LYS A 151 16.31 25.41 -9.57
C LYS A 151 14.89 25.11 -9.11
N MET A 152 14.62 23.87 -8.70
CA MET A 152 13.31 23.41 -8.26
C MET A 152 12.89 23.95 -6.89
N LEU A 153 13.85 24.17 -5.99
CA LEU A 153 13.57 24.47 -4.58
C LEU A 153 13.82 25.93 -4.19
N GLN A 154 14.43 26.73 -5.06
CA GLN A 154 14.74 28.14 -4.82
C GLN A 154 13.87 29.06 -5.67
N GLY A 155 13.75 30.33 -5.25
CA GLY A 155 12.99 31.34 -5.99
C GLY A 155 11.51 30.97 -6.12
N ASP A 156 10.98 31.01 -7.34
CA ASP A 156 9.60 30.65 -7.69
C ASP A 156 9.42 29.14 -8.01
N GLY A 157 10.49 28.34 -7.89
CA GLY A 157 10.48 26.90 -8.16
C GLY A 157 9.38 26.13 -7.41
N PRO A 158 9.27 26.26 -6.07
CA PRO A 158 8.22 25.60 -5.29
C PRO A 158 6.80 25.90 -5.80
N SER A 159 6.50 27.17 -6.09
CA SER A 159 5.19 27.60 -6.58
C SER A 159 4.91 27.08 -8.00
N ARG A 160 5.92 27.05 -8.88
CA ARG A 160 5.78 26.48 -10.23
C ARG A 160 5.52 24.98 -10.20
N LEU A 161 6.23 24.23 -9.36
CA LEU A 161 6.02 22.79 -9.20
C LEU A 161 4.64 22.48 -8.64
N ALA A 162 4.21 23.22 -7.61
CA ALA A 162 2.86 23.09 -7.06
C ALA A 162 1.77 23.50 -8.07
N GLY A 163 2.08 24.43 -8.98
CA GLY A 163 1.21 24.83 -10.09
C GLY A 163 0.85 23.71 -11.08
N ALA A 164 1.54 22.57 -11.02
CA ALA A 164 1.15 21.39 -11.78
C ALA A 164 -0.18 20.76 -11.29
N LEU A 165 -0.57 21.02 -10.05
CA LEU A 165 -1.83 20.59 -9.46
C LEU A 165 -2.95 21.59 -9.77
N ASP A 166 -4.20 21.14 -9.65
CA ASP A 166 -5.36 22.01 -9.87
C ASP A 166 -5.48 23.08 -8.78
N ASP A 167 -6.04 24.23 -9.13
CA ASP A 167 -6.15 25.40 -8.24
C ASP A 167 -7.07 25.16 -7.04
N ASP A 168 -8.04 24.26 -7.17
CA ASP A 168 -8.97 23.84 -6.12
C ASP A 168 -8.41 22.71 -5.24
N SER A 169 -7.22 22.18 -5.56
CA SER A 169 -6.59 21.14 -4.76
C SER A 169 -6.02 21.71 -3.46
N GLU A 170 -6.52 21.22 -2.32
CA GLU A 170 -5.95 21.51 -1.00
C GLU A 170 -4.47 21.09 -0.90
N ASP A 171 -4.04 20.12 -1.72
CA ASP A 171 -2.67 19.61 -1.70
C ASP A 171 -1.69 20.54 -2.41
N LYS A 172 -2.15 21.43 -3.32
CA LYS A 172 -1.30 22.42 -4.00
C LYS A 172 -0.52 23.27 -2.99
N ALA A 173 -1.23 23.84 -2.02
CA ALA A 173 -0.61 24.65 -0.97
C ALA A 173 0.32 23.82 -0.07
N LYS A 174 0.01 22.54 0.16
CA LYS A 174 0.86 21.65 0.98
C LYS A 174 2.16 21.31 0.26
N PHE A 175 2.11 20.97 -1.02
CA PHE A 175 3.30 20.71 -1.84
C PHE A 175 4.19 21.95 -1.96
N GLU A 176 3.60 23.13 -2.15
CA GLU A 176 4.37 24.38 -2.19
C GLU A 176 5.12 24.64 -0.88
N ARG A 177 4.44 24.46 0.27
CA ARG A 177 5.09 24.57 1.59
C ARG A 177 6.20 23.55 1.76
N LEU A 178 5.94 22.29 1.40
CA LEU A 178 6.92 21.20 1.48
C LEU A 178 8.18 21.48 0.65
N PHE A 179 8.04 21.91 -0.61
CA PHE A 179 9.18 22.24 -1.45
C PHE A 179 9.93 23.46 -0.92
N THR A 180 9.20 24.45 -0.40
CA THR A 180 9.81 25.63 0.22
C THR A 180 10.62 25.27 1.46
N SER A 181 10.09 24.45 2.37
CA SER A 181 10.81 24.04 3.58
C SER A 181 12.00 23.14 3.26
N LEU A 182 11.88 22.25 2.27
CA LEU A 182 13.03 21.50 1.75
C LEU A 182 14.11 22.42 1.15
N GLY A 183 13.71 23.47 0.42
CA GLY A 183 14.62 24.49 -0.10
C GLY A 183 15.38 25.24 0.98
N ARG A 184 14.72 25.55 2.12
CA ARG A 184 15.39 26.14 3.29
C ARG A 184 16.43 25.21 3.89
N VAL A 185 16.08 23.93 4.08
CA VAL A 185 17.05 22.91 4.53
C VAL A 185 18.24 22.83 3.57
N GLN A 186 18.00 22.83 2.25
CA GLN A 186 19.06 22.83 1.24
C GLN A 186 19.97 24.05 1.35
N SER A 187 19.41 25.25 1.58
CA SER A 187 20.19 26.49 1.68
C SER A 187 21.15 26.52 2.89
N CYS A 188 20.91 25.70 3.91
CA CYS A 188 21.83 25.54 5.04
C CYS A 188 23.09 24.73 4.69
N PHE A 189 23.10 23.98 3.57
CA PHE A 189 24.28 23.20 3.16
C PHE A 189 25.36 24.12 2.62
N LYS A 190 26.45 24.24 3.38
CA LYS A 190 27.64 24.98 3.00
C LYS A 190 28.91 24.24 3.37
N ALA A 191 29.92 24.31 2.50
CA ALA A 191 31.24 23.73 2.70
C ALA A 191 32.10 24.59 3.66
N SER A 192 31.60 24.78 4.88
CA SER A 192 32.29 25.54 5.93
C SER A 192 31.86 25.06 7.31
N LEU A 193 32.50 25.62 8.35
CA LEU A 193 32.00 25.45 9.71
C LEU A 193 30.73 26.28 9.91
N LEU A 194 29.76 25.70 10.61
CA LEU A 194 28.54 26.36 11.04
C LEU A 194 28.78 27.07 12.37
N ASN A 195 28.19 28.26 12.54
CA ASN A 195 28.05 28.90 13.84
C ASN A 195 26.73 28.48 14.53
N GLU A 196 26.54 28.89 15.79
CA GLU A 196 25.33 28.51 16.55
C GLU A 196 24.02 29.01 15.92
N ASP A 197 24.03 30.22 15.33
CA ASP A 197 22.83 30.79 14.69
C ASP A 197 22.45 29.98 13.44
N GLU A 198 23.43 29.55 12.65
CA GLU A 198 23.24 28.71 11.46
C GLU A 198 22.77 27.29 11.83
N ILE A 199 23.26 26.74 12.95
CA ILE A 199 22.78 25.46 13.47
C ILE A 199 21.32 25.58 13.94
N ALA A 200 20.97 26.69 14.61
CA ALA A 200 19.59 26.94 15.03
C ALA A 200 18.64 27.12 13.83
N GLU A 201 19.08 27.82 12.78
CA GLU A 201 18.32 27.97 11.53
C GLU A 201 18.10 26.62 10.84
N LEU A 202 19.13 25.76 10.79
CA LEU A 202 19.02 24.41 10.25
C LEU A 202 18.02 23.56 11.07
N GLU A 203 18.12 23.60 12.39
CA GLU A 203 17.21 22.88 13.30
C GLU A 203 15.76 23.29 13.06
N GLN A 204 15.49 24.59 13.00
CA GLN A 204 14.15 25.13 12.71
C GLN A 204 13.67 24.71 11.32
N SER A 205 14.54 24.76 10.31
CA SER A 205 14.20 24.37 8.94
C SER A 205 13.87 22.87 8.83
N CYS A 206 14.62 22.02 9.53
CA CYS A 206 14.36 20.58 9.59
C CYS A 206 13.06 20.26 10.33
N GLU A 207 12.75 20.98 11.41
CA GLU A 207 11.50 20.83 12.15
C GLU A 207 10.29 21.25 11.31
N GLN A 208 10.38 22.37 10.59
CA GLN A 208 9.33 22.80 9.68
C GLN A 208 9.12 21.79 8.55
N PHE A 209 10.21 21.31 7.93
CA PHE A 209 10.13 20.26 6.91
C PHE A 209 9.48 18.97 7.44
N ALA A 210 9.78 18.59 8.69
CA ALA A 210 9.15 17.43 9.32
C ALA A 210 7.64 17.60 9.49
N CYS A 211 7.19 18.80 9.89
CA CYS A 211 5.76 19.12 10.00
C CYS A 211 5.07 19.02 8.63
N ASP A 212 5.66 19.60 7.59
CA ASP A 212 5.09 19.59 6.24
C ASP A 212 5.05 18.17 5.64
N VAL A 213 6.11 17.38 5.85
CA VAL A 213 6.15 15.95 5.48
C VAL A 213 5.03 15.18 6.16
N LYS A 214 4.85 15.39 7.46
CA LYS A 214 3.81 14.68 8.24
C LYS A 214 2.41 15.04 7.77
N GLU A 215 2.16 16.30 7.40
CA GLU A 215 0.87 16.74 6.90
C GLU A 215 0.53 16.13 5.54
N LEU A 216 1.53 15.98 4.65
CA LEU A 216 1.31 15.50 3.29
C LEU A 216 1.40 13.97 3.13
N LEU A 217 2.27 13.30 3.91
CA LEU A 217 2.59 11.88 3.76
C LEU A 217 2.01 11.00 4.88
N LEU A 218 0.83 11.35 5.41
CA LEU A 218 0.22 10.71 6.59
C LEU A 218 0.18 9.17 6.54
N ASP A 219 0.04 8.57 5.35
CA ASP A 219 -0.12 7.12 5.15
C ASP A 219 1.07 6.47 4.41
N GLU A 220 2.11 7.23 4.08
CA GLU A 220 3.24 6.76 3.26
C GLU A 220 4.46 6.38 4.11
N SER A 221 5.25 5.43 3.62
CA SER A 221 6.51 5.06 4.28
C SER A 221 7.54 6.18 4.13
N VAL A 222 8.02 6.73 5.25
CA VAL A 222 9.11 7.72 5.27
C VAL A 222 10.39 7.08 4.73
N THR A 223 10.95 7.66 3.67
CA THR A 223 12.21 7.16 3.09
C THR A 223 13.39 7.39 4.04
N PRO A 224 14.46 6.56 3.97
CA PRO A 224 15.65 6.77 4.80
C PRO A 224 16.28 8.17 4.65
N LYS A 225 16.17 8.79 3.46
CA LYS A 225 16.68 10.14 3.21
C LYS A 225 15.89 11.20 3.99
N ILE A 226 14.55 11.12 3.95
CA ILE A 226 13.69 12.02 4.73
C ILE A 226 13.94 11.81 6.23
N HIS A 227 14.00 10.56 6.68
CA HIS A 227 14.31 10.23 8.07
C HIS A 227 15.65 10.83 8.52
N PHE A 228 16.70 10.71 7.69
CA PHE A 228 17.99 11.29 8.01
C PHE A 228 17.95 12.82 8.12
N LEU A 229 17.30 13.50 7.16
CA LEU A 229 17.15 14.96 7.18
C LEU A 229 16.45 15.45 8.45
N VAL A 230 15.39 14.76 8.87
CA VAL A 230 14.58 15.21 10.02
C VAL A 230 15.18 14.77 11.37
N ALA A 231 15.68 13.54 11.47
CA ALA A 231 16.05 12.95 12.77
C ALA A 231 17.55 13.05 13.09
N HIS A 232 18.42 13.13 12.08
CA HIS A 232 19.87 12.97 12.26
C HIS A 232 20.67 14.19 11.84
N LEU A 233 20.25 14.89 10.79
CA LEU A 233 20.98 16.05 10.29
C LEU A 233 21.20 17.13 11.36
N PRO A 234 20.21 17.50 12.20
CA PRO A 234 20.44 18.52 13.23
C PRO A 234 21.44 18.06 14.30
N THR A 235 21.34 16.80 14.74
CA THR A 235 22.28 16.23 15.72
C THR A 235 23.69 16.15 15.14
N PHE A 236 23.82 15.83 13.85
CA PHE A 236 25.08 15.80 13.15
C PHE A 236 25.71 17.19 13.08
N ALA A 237 24.93 18.20 12.67
CA ALA A 237 25.36 19.60 12.62
C ALA A 237 25.85 20.08 13.98
N ARG A 238 25.09 19.80 15.05
CA ARG A 238 25.47 20.18 16.43
C ARG A 238 26.73 19.49 16.93
N ARG A 239 26.98 18.25 16.49
CA ARG A 239 28.15 17.46 16.92
C ARG A 239 29.42 17.86 16.19
N TYR A 240 29.33 18.16 14.90
CA TYR A 240 30.49 18.33 14.02
C TYR A 240 30.65 19.75 13.48
N ASN A 241 29.69 20.64 13.74
CA ASN A 241 29.65 22.02 13.28
C ASN A 241 29.89 22.16 11.77
N THR A 242 29.44 21.18 10.98
CA THR A 242 29.53 21.20 9.51
C THR A 242 28.52 20.24 8.92
N LEU A 243 28.15 20.47 7.66
CA LEU A 243 27.28 19.59 6.86
C LEU A 243 27.98 19.08 5.61
N ASP A 244 28.75 19.95 4.94
CA ASP A 244 29.19 19.71 3.56
C ASP A 244 30.72 19.56 3.43
N LEU A 245 31.49 19.83 4.49
CA LEU A 245 32.96 19.60 4.45
C LEU A 245 33.33 18.12 4.28
N LEU A 246 32.42 17.21 4.63
CA LEU A 246 32.59 15.76 4.48
C LEU A 246 31.78 15.20 3.30
N SER A 247 31.22 16.06 2.45
CA SER A 247 30.38 15.62 1.33
C SER A 247 31.21 15.36 0.06
N GLU A 248 30.58 14.62 -0.85
CA GLU A 248 31.12 14.33 -2.18
C GLU A 248 31.10 15.55 -3.11
N GLN A 249 30.49 16.67 -2.74
CA GLN A 249 30.42 17.88 -3.57
C GLN A 249 31.82 18.43 -3.92
N SER A 250 32.75 18.32 -2.98
CA SER A 250 34.16 18.69 -3.18
C SER A 250 34.85 17.78 -4.21
N LEU A 251 34.55 16.48 -4.20
CA LEU A 251 35.07 15.50 -5.16
C LEU A 251 34.45 15.68 -6.54
N GLU A 252 33.14 15.94 -6.65
CA GLU A 252 32.47 16.25 -7.91
C GLU A 252 33.06 17.50 -8.57
N SER A 253 33.30 18.54 -7.78
CA SER A 253 33.97 19.77 -8.24
C SER A 253 35.39 19.51 -8.72
N LEU A 254 36.12 18.61 -8.05
CA LEU A 254 37.45 18.19 -8.48
C LEU A 254 37.41 17.41 -9.80
N HIS A 255 36.48 16.46 -9.95
CA HIS A 255 36.29 15.70 -11.19
C HIS A 255 36.01 16.64 -12.38
N ALA A 256 35.17 17.65 -12.20
CA ALA A 256 34.91 18.65 -13.25
C ALA A 256 36.17 19.41 -13.67
N LYS A 257 37.03 19.77 -12.71
CA LYS A 257 38.34 20.40 -13.00
C LYS A 257 39.27 19.44 -13.72
N VAL A 258 39.37 18.18 -13.28
CA VAL A 258 40.20 17.15 -13.92
C VAL A 258 39.76 16.94 -15.36
N ASN A 259 38.47 16.75 -15.64
CA ASN A 259 37.94 16.58 -16.99
C ASN A 259 38.28 17.77 -17.90
N ARG A 260 38.21 18.99 -17.36
CA ARG A 260 38.58 20.20 -18.10
C ARG A 260 40.07 20.21 -18.45
N LEU A 261 40.93 19.84 -17.51
CA LEU A 261 42.37 19.74 -17.73
C LEU A 261 42.68 18.61 -18.73
N GLU A 262 42.05 17.45 -18.62
CA GLU A 262 42.20 16.35 -19.59
C GLU A 262 41.83 16.80 -21.00
N GLN A 263 40.71 17.51 -21.19
CA GLN A 263 40.34 18.06 -22.50
C GLN A 263 41.39 19.06 -23.01
N GLN A 264 41.91 19.94 -22.14
CA GLN A 264 42.92 20.93 -22.51
C GLN A 264 44.26 20.30 -22.88
N PHE A 265 44.68 19.24 -22.17
CA PHE A 265 45.99 18.59 -22.35
C PHE A 265 45.94 17.32 -23.22
N ALA A 266 44.75 16.82 -23.60
CA ALA A 266 44.60 15.71 -24.53
C ALA A 266 45.20 16.04 -25.90
N THR A 267 45.17 17.31 -26.31
CA THR A 267 45.79 17.82 -27.55
C THR A 267 47.28 18.09 -27.44
N SER A 268 47.87 18.06 -26.24
CA SER A 268 49.30 18.31 -26.01
C SER A 268 50.11 17.05 -25.71
N ARG A 269 49.65 15.86 -26.17
CA ARG A 269 50.55 14.71 -26.29
C ARG A 269 51.61 15.06 -27.33
N VAL A 270 52.73 15.58 -26.84
CA VAL A 270 53.99 15.75 -27.55
C VAL A 270 54.33 14.40 -28.17
N ASP A 271 54.40 14.37 -29.50
CA ASP A 271 55.00 13.28 -30.25
C ASP A 271 56.34 12.94 -29.61
N LYS A 272 56.46 11.71 -29.12
CA LYS A 272 57.75 11.16 -28.69
C LYS A 272 58.67 11.17 -29.91
N ILE A 273 59.68 12.04 -29.88
CA ILE A 273 60.87 11.95 -30.73
C ILE A 273 61.68 10.72 -30.29
#